data_AF-A0A0G2ST38-F1
#
_entry.id   AF-A0A0G2ST38-F1
#
_cell.length_a   1.000
_cell.length_b   1.000
_cell.length_c   1.000
_cell.angle_alpha   90.00
_cell.angle_beta   90.00
_cell.angle_gamma   90.00
#
_symmetry.space_group_name_H-M   'P 1'
#
loop_
_entity.id
_entity.type
_entity.pdbx_description
1 polymer ?
#
loop_
_entity_poly.entity_id
_entity_poly.type
_entity_poly.pdbx_seq_one_letter_code
_entity_poly.pdbx_strand_id
1 'polypeptide(L)'
;VENCCGMREAAVLTLIQDISSALTYLHGMRIIHRDLKPENIVLQQGEKRLVHKIIDLGYAKELDQSSLCTSFVGTLQYLAPELLEQQKYTVAVDYWSFGTLVFECITGFRPFLPNWQPVQWHSKLLKKQVDDIVVYEDLTGEVRFSKHLPNP
;
A
#
# COMPACT_ATOMS: atom_id res chain seq x y z
N VAL A 1 12.84 19.15 14.02
CA VAL A 1 12.93 17.75 13.55
C VAL A 1 11.50 17.27 13.42
N GLU A 2 10.83 17.68 12.33
CA GLU A 2 9.43 17.36 12.10
C GLU A 2 9.36 16.11 11.21
N ASN A 3 8.68 15.08 11.72
CA ASN A 3 8.14 13.93 10.99
C ASN A 3 9.09 12.76 10.62
N CYS A 4 9.72 12.14 11.62
CA CYS A 4 10.14 10.73 11.52
C CYS A 4 9.15 9.75 12.21
N CYS A 5 7.97 10.23 12.64
CA CYS A 5 7.03 9.47 13.50
C CYS A 5 5.60 9.38 12.94
N GLY A 6 5.42 9.54 11.62
CA GLY A 6 4.11 9.45 10.96
C GLY A 6 3.14 10.61 11.22
N MET A 7 1.89 10.41 10.80
CA MET A 7 0.78 11.35 10.90
C MET A 7 0.08 11.26 12.27
N ARG A 8 -0.61 12.33 12.66
CA ARG A 8 -1.49 12.32 13.85
C ARG A 8 -2.60 11.28 13.69
N GLU A 9 -2.95 10.60 14.78
CA GLU A 9 -3.99 9.55 14.82
C GLU A 9 -5.28 9.98 14.13
N ALA A 10 -5.82 11.15 14.44
CA ALA A 10 -7.05 11.66 13.82
C ALA A 10 -6.94 11.77 12.28
N ALA A 11 -5.77 12.14 11.76
CA ALA A 11 -5.53 12.22 10.32
C ALA A 11 -5.49 10.80 9.71
N VAL A 12 -4.80 9.85 10.36
CA VAL A 12 -4.77 8.44 9.94
C VAL A 12 -6.18 7.84 9.91
N LEU A 13 -7.00 8.09 10.94
CA LEU A 13 -8.38 7.59 11.00
C LEU A 13 -9.23 8.13 9.84
N THR A 14 -9.14 9.43 9.55
CA THR A 14 -9.88 10.02 8.42
C THR A 14 -9.40 9.50 7.07
N LEU A 15 -8.09 9.28 6.90
CA LEU A 15 -7.52 8.66 5.70
C LEU A 15 -8.03 7.23 5.51
N ILE A 16 -7.96 6.40 6.56
CA ILE A 16 -8.45 5.01 6.50
C ILE A 16 -9.92 4.99 6.11
N GLN A 17 -10.74 5.84 6.73
CA GLN A 17 -12.18 5.92 6.44
C GLN A 17 -12.45 6.33 4.98
N ASP A 18 -11.81 7.40 4.50
CA ASP A 18 -12.05 7.93 3.17
C ASP A 18 -11.59 6.95 2.07
N ILE A 19 -10.38 6.40 2.21
CA ILE A 19 -9.77 5.53 1.20
C ILE A 19 -10.41 4.14 1.18
N SER A 20 -10.74 3.57 2.35
CA SER A 20 -11.48 2.30 2.39
C SER A 20 -12.87 2.43 1.76
N SER A 21 -13.56 3.57 1.98
CA SER A 21 -14.85 3.85 1.33
C SER A 21 -14.69 3.95 -0.20
N ALA A 22 -13.64 4.62 -0.69
CA ALA A 22 -13.39 4.76 -2.12
C ALA A 22 -13.01 3.41 -2.77
N LEU A 23 -12.16 2.60 -2.14
CA LEU A 23 -11.84 1.25 -2.61
C LEU A 23 -13.07 0.34 -2.62
N THR A 24 -13.90 0.40 -1.58
CA THR A 24 -15.16 -0.37 -1.52
C THR A 24 -16.06 -0.01 -2.70
N TYR A 25 -16.15 1.28 -3.05
CA TYR A 25 -16.90 1.72 -4.22
C TYR A 25 -16.32 1.17 -5.53
N LEU A 26 -15.00 1.31 -5.76
CA LEU A 26 -14.34 0.80 -6.96
C LEU A 26 -14.53 -0.71 -7.11
N HIS A 27 -14.28 -1.47 -6.04
CA HIS A 27 -14.41 -2.93 -6.03
C HIS A 27 -15.86 -3.38 -6.24
N GLY A 28 -16.84 -2.66 -5.69
CA GLY A 28 -18.26 -2.86 -5.95
C GLY A 28 -18.67 -2.62 -7.41
N MET A 29 -17.96 -1.72 -8.09
CA MET A 29 -18.06 -1.48 -9.53
C MET A 29 -17.16 -2.40 -10.37
N ARG A 30 -16.57 -3.44 -9.75
CA ARG A 30 -15.66 -4.39 -10.39
C ARG A 30 -14.40 -3.75 -10.98
N ILE A 31 -13.97 -2.61 -10.45
CA ILE A 31 -12.76 -1.88 -10.85
C ILE A 31 -11.65 -2.11 -9.83
N ILE A 32 -10.49 -2.60 -10.27
CA ILE A 32 -9.25 -2.65 -9.47
C ILE A 32 -8.38 -1.44 -9.81
N HIS A 33 -7.82 -0.74 -8.82
CA HIS A 33 -6.98 0.44 -9.06
C HIS A 33 -5.56 0.10 -9.56
N ARG A 34 -4.89 -0.87 -8.91
CA ARG A 34 -3.53 -1.39 -9.27
C ARG A 34 -2.34 -0.44 -9.13
N ASP A 35 -2.54 0.79 -8.65
CA ASP A 35 -1.46 1.76 -8.41
C ASP A 35 -1.84 2.70 -7.27
N LEU A 36 -2.44 2.16 -6.20
CA LEU A 36 -2.76 2.95 -5.03
C LEU A 36 -1.47 3.29 -4.27
N LYS A 37 -1.23 4.59 -4.07
CA LYS A 37 -0.04 5.14 -3.43
C LYS A 37 -0.31 6.57 -2.95
N PRO A 38 0.51 7.16 -2.06
CA PRO A 38 0.29 8.52 -1.57
C PRO A 38 0.13 9.57 -2.68
N GLU A 39 0.89 9.45 -3.77
CA GLU A 39 0.83 10.38 -4.92
C GLU A 39 -0.53 10.35 -5.65
N ASN A 40 -1.26 9.23 -5.54
CA ASN A 40 -2.58 9.05 -6.13
C ASN A 40 -3.72 9.32 -5.12
N ILE A 41 -3.40 9.97 -3.99
CA ILE A 41 -4.38 10.46 -3.01
C ILE A 41 -4.27 11.99 -2.91
N VAL A 42 -5.36 12.66 -3.26
CA VAL A 42 -5.47 14.12 -3.13
C VAL A 42 -6.34 14.52 -1.95
N LEU A 43 -6.07 15.70 -1.39
CA LEU A 43 -6.85 16.30 -0.33
C LEU A 43 -7.79 17.36 -0.90
N GLN A 44 -9.08 17.19 -0.68
CA GLN A 44 -10.10 18.18 -1.01
C GLN A 44 -10.58 18.88 0.26
N GLN A 45 -10.64 20.21 0.25
CA GLN A 45 -11.30 20.95 1.32
C GLN A 45 -12.81 20.68 1.28
N GLY A 46 -13.32 19.99 2.30
CA GLY A 46 -14.76 19.85 2.56
C GLY A 46 -15.25 20.90 3.56
N GLU A 47 -16.55 20.87 3.87
CA GLU A 47 -17.17 21.84 4.78
C GLU A 47 -16.60 21.79 6.21
N LYS A 48 -16.25 20.58 6.69
CA LYS A 48 -15.83 20.35 8.09
C LYS A 48 -14.39 19.86 8.24
N ARG A 49 -13.85 19.21 7.22
CA ARG A 49 -12.52 18.59 7.23
C ARG A 49 -11.96 18.43 5.82
N LEU A 50 -10.66 18.16 5.74
CA LEU A 50 -10.06 17.63 4.52
C LEU A 50 -10.60 16.22 4.24
N VAL A 51 -10.86 15.95 2.96
CA VAL A 51 -11.36 14.66 2.47
C VAL A 51 -10.33 14.07 1.52
N HIS A 52 -9.91 12.85 1.78
CA HIS A 52 -8.97 12.13 0.92
C HIS A 52 -9.74 11.55 -0.27
N LYS A 53 -9.20 11.70 -1.48
CA LYS A 53 -9.80 11.19 -2.71
C LYS A 53 -8.75 10.44 -3.51
N ILE A 54 -9.11 9.26 -3.98
CA ILE A 54 -8.31 8.48 -4.93
C ILE A 54 -8.41 9.17 -6.30
N ILE A 55 -7.26 9.29 -6.98
CA ILE A 55 -7.14 9.78 -8.36
C ILE A 55 -6.35 8.77 -9.20
N ASP A 56 -6.21 9.07 -10.50
CA ASP A 56 -5.41 8.30 -11.45
C ASP A 56 -5.82 6.83 -11.63
N LEU A 57 -6.90 6.64 -12.39
CA LEU A 57 -7.36 5.34 -12.85
C LEU A 57 -6.65 4.89 -14.15
N GLY A 58 -5.50 5.48 -14.52
CA GLY A 58 -4.78 5.13 -15.76
C GLY A 58 -4.29 3.68 -15.78
N TYR A 59 -4.04 3.10 -14.60
CA TYR A 59 -3.76 1.68 -14.43
C TYR A 59 -4.96 0.87 -13.96
N ALA A 60 -6.16 1.43 -13.85
CA ALA A 60 -7.31 0.67 -13.38
C ALA A 60 -7.76 -0.41 -14.38
N LYS A 61 -8.47 -1.43 -13.90
CA LYS A 61 -9.01 -2.50 -14.75
C LYS A 61 -10.32 -3.07 -14.24
N GLU A 62 -11.25 -3.34 -15.17
CA GLU A 62 -12.50 -4.05 -14.90
C GLU A 62 -12.30 -5.58 -14.81
N LEU A 63 -12.91 -6.22 -13.82
CA LEU A 63 -12.83 -7.68 -13.60
C LEU A 63 -13.56 -8.51 -14.66
N ASP A 64 -14.57 -7.95 -15.34
CA ASP A 64 -15.45 -8.68 -16.27
C ASP A 64 -14.84 -8.91 -17.66
N GLN A 65 -13.73 -8.24 -17.96
CA GLN A 65 -12.95 -8.55 -19.14
C GLN A 65 -12.18 -9.84 -18.84
N SER A 66 -12.60 -10.96 -19.46
CA SER A 66 -12.07 -12.35 -19.44
C SER A 66 -10.55 -12.57 -19.31
N SER A 67 -9.78 -11.51 -19.43
CA SER A 67 -8.36 -11.41 -19.14
C SER A 67 -8.02 -11.58 -17.66
N LEU A 68 -7.63 -12.80 -17.32
CA LEU A 68 -6.55 -13.06 -16.35
C LEU A 68 -5.53 -11.93 -16.44
N CYS A 69 -5.42 -11.14 -15.38
CA CYS A 69 -4.62 -9.94 -15.42
C CYS A 69 -3.15 -10.32 -15.22
N THR A 70 -2.30 -10.07 -16.21
CA THR A 70 -0.86 -10.44 -16.21
C THR A 70 0.05 -9.23 -16.44
N SER A 71 -0.51 -8.02 -16.56
CA SER A 71 0.27 -6.81 -16.85
C SER A 71 1.04 -6.35 -15.61
N PHE A 72 2.36 -6.20 -15.76
CA PHE A 72 3.24 -5.56 -14.78
C PHE A 72 3.08 -4.03 -14.89
N VAL A 73 2.25 -3.46 -14.01
CA VAL A 73 2.00 -2.01 -13.92
C VAL A 73 1.98 -1.59 -12.46
N GLY A 74 2.31 -0.33 -12.19
CA GLY A 74 2.29 0.25 -10.86
C GLY A 74 3.67 0.62 -10.31
N THR A 75 3.66 1.19 -9.12
CA THR A 75 4.86 1.68 -8.42
C THR A 75 5.42 0.59 -7.52
N LEU A 76 6.64 0.12 -7.82
CA LEU A 76 7.29 -1.04 -7.19
C LEU A 76 7.17 -1.09 -5.66
N GLN A 77 7.20 0.06 -4.99
CA GLN A 77 7.23 0.15 -3.54
C GLN A 77 5.86 -0.06 -2.86
N TYR A 78 4.75 0.00 -3.60
CA TYR A 78 3.40 -0.31 -3.12
C TYR A 78 2.80 -1.52 -3.86
N LEU A 79 3.59 -2.15 -4.72
CA LEU A 79 3.16 -3.24 -5.58
C LEU A 79 3.06 -4.53 -4.77
N ALA A 80 1.95 -5.24 -4.93
CA ALA A 80 1.73 -6.54 -4.30
C ALA A 80 2.71 -7.59 -4.87
N PRO A 81 3.23 -8.53 -4.04
CA PRO A 81 4.22 -9.50 -4.48
C PRO A 81 3.72 -10.40 -5.62
N GLU A 82 2.42 -10.74 -5.66
CA GLU A 82 1.83 -11.55 -6.73
C GLU A 82 1.87 -10.89 -8.12
N LEU A 83 1.98 -9.55 -8.18
CA LEU A 83 2.17 -8.81 -9.43
C LEU A 83 3.60 -8.98 -9.98
N LEU A 84 4.59 -9.26 -9.12
CA LEU A 84 5.96 -9.60 -9.54
C LEU A 84 6.04 -11.04 -10.10
N GLU A 85 5.21 -11.93 -9.56
CA GLU A 85 5.20 -13.35 -9.93
C GLU A 85 4.41 -13.62 -11.24
N GLN A 86 3.87 -12.58 -11.88
CA GLN A 86 3.02 -12.67 -13.08
C GLN A 86 1.83 -13.64 -12.91
N GLN A 87 1.41 -13.86 -11.66
CA GLN A 87 0.28 -14.72 -11.34
C GLN A 87 -1.04 -13.99 -11.57
N LYS A 88 -2.13 -14.76 -11.58
CA LYS A 88 -3.48 -14.21 -11.57
C LYS A 88 -3.68 -13.41 -10.29
N TYR A 89 -4.07 -12.16 -10.41
CA TYR A 89 -4.36 -11.31 -9.25
C TYR A 89 -5.83 -10.89 -9.19
N THR A 90 -6.24 -10.39 -8.02
CA THR A 90 -7.62 -9.98 -7.69
C THR A 90 -7.61 -8.58 -7.09
N VAL A 91 -8.74 -8.12 -6.55
CA VAL A 91 -8.83 -6.89 -5.75
C VAL A 91 -7.85 -6.85 -4.56
N ALA A 92 -7.30 -8.01 -4.15
CA ALA A 92 -6.31 -8.11 -3.07
C ALA A 92 -5.05 -7.27 -3.30
N VAL A 93 -4.69 -6.96 -4.55
CA VAL A 93 -3.54 -6.08 -4.84
C VAL A 93 -3.75 -4.68 -4.27
N ASP A 94 -4.98 -4.16 -4.31
CA ASP A 94 -5.31 -2.86 -3.73
C ASP A 94 -5.28 -2.93 -2.20
N TYR A 95 -5.54 -4.09 -1.58
CA TYR A 95 -5.41 -4.27 -0.12
C TYR A 95 -3.96 -4.23 0.32
N TRP A 96 -3.04 -4.82 -0.45
CA TRP A 96 -1.61 -4.70 -0.21
C TRP A 96 -1.16 -3.25 -0.27
N SER A 97 -1.50 -2.55 -1.36
CA SER A 97 -1.17 -1.14 -1.53
C SER A 97 -1.79 -0.25 -0.44
N PHE A 98 -3.03 -0.53 -0.04
CA PHE A 98 -3.68 0.20 1.06
C PHE A 98 -3.00 -0.06 2.41
N GLY A 99 -2.64 -1.30 2.72
CA GLY A 99 -1.95 -1.64 3.97
C GLY A 99 -0.55 -1.02 4.06
N THR A 100 0.22 -1.04 2.97
CA THR A 100 1.54 -0.39 2.91
C THR A 100 1.45 1.12 3.07
N LEU A 101 0.45 1.75 2.45
CA LEU A 101 0.16 3.18 2.59
C LEU A 101 -0.25 3.56 4.01
N VAL A 102 -1.17 2.82 4.63
CA VAL A 102 -1.60 3.07 6.02
C VAL A 102 -0.44 2.92 6.99
N PHE A 103 0.39 1.89 6.80
CA PHE A 103 1.59 1.69 7.61
C PHE A 103 2.55 2.89 7.52
N GLU A 104 2.79 3.40 6.31
CA GLU A 104 3.63 4.58 6.09
C GLU A 104 3.01 5.84 6.71
N CYS A 105 1.69 6.03 6.60
CA CYS A 105 1.01 7.12 7.27
C CYS A 105 1.15 7.05 8.80
N ILE A 106 1.18 5.85 9.39
CA ILE A 106 1.34 5.66 10.85
C ILE A 106 2.79 5.87 11.29
N THR A 107 3.75 5.37 10.53
CA THR A 107 5.16 5.24 10.99
C THR A 107 6.10 6.25 10.35
N GLY A 108 5.71 6.86 9.23
CA GLY A 108 6.56 7.72 8.40
C GLY A 108 7.47 6.95 7.43
N PHE A 109 7.40 5.62 7.37
CA PHE A 109 8.19 4.81 6.45
C PHE A 109 7.42 3.57 5.96
N ARG A 110 7.81 3.02 4.83
CA ARG A 110 7.14 1.85 4.22
C ARG A 110 7.53 0.53 4.91
N PRO A 111 6.60 -0.44 5.03
CA PRO A 111 6.78 -1.60 5.89
C PRO A 111 7.82 -2.61 5.42
N PHE A 112 8.10 -2.72 4.13
CA PHE A 112 8.89 -3.83 3.58
C PHE A 112 10.08 -3.30 2.79
N LEU A 113 11.26 -3.20 3.44
CA LEU A 113 12.57 -2.94 2.85
C LEU A 113 12.54 -1.95 1.64
N PRO A 114 12.05 -0.71 1.80
CA PRO A 114 11.61 0.14 0.69
C PRO A 114 12.69 0.59 -0.30
N ASN A 115 13.96 0.46 0.08
CA ASN A 115 15.11 0.88 -0.74
C ASN A 115 15.84 -0.30 -1.39
N TRP A 116 15.34 -1.53 -1.19
CA TRP A 116 15.95 -2.73 -1.75
C TRP A 116 15.53 -2.95 -3.20
N GLN A 117 16.42 -3.54 -4.00
CA GLN A 117 16.14 -3.90 -5.39
C GLN A 117 15.06 -5.01 -5.46
N PRO A 118 14.16 -5.02 -6.46
CA PRO A 118 13.00 -5.90 -6.50
C PRO A 118 13.30 -7.39 -6.30
N VAL A 119 14.38 -7.91 -6.91
CA VAL A 119 14.78 -9.32 -6.78
C VAL A 119 15.19 -9.67 -5.35
N GLN A 120 16.00 -8.81 -4.73
CA GLN A 120 16.47 -9.00 -3.35
C GLN A 120 15.31 -8.85 -2.36
N TRP A 121 14.51 -7.80 -2.55
CA TRP A 121 13.28 -7.52 -1.79
C TRP A 121 12.34 -8.72 -1.80
N HIS A 122 12.00 -9.23 -2.99
CA HIS A 122 11.06 -10.34 -3.15
C HIS A 122 11.57 -11.61 -2.46
N SER A 123 12.85 -11.99 -2.67
CA SER A 123 13.42 -13.19 -2.03
C SER A 123 13.43 -13.10 -0.50
N LYS A 124 13.52 -11.89 0.05
CA LYS A 124 13.57 -11.65 1.49
C LYS A 124 12.17 -11.59 2.08
N LEU A 125 11.24 -10.93 1.40
CA LEU A 125 9.85 -10.79 1.81
C LEU A 125 9.12 -12.14 1.83
N LEU A 126 9.45 -13.08 0.93
CA LEU A 126 8.90 -14.44 0.95
C LEU A 126 9.19 -15.22 2.25
N LYS A 127 10.11 -14.74 3.09
CA LYS A 127 10.44 -15.36 4.38
C LYS A 127 9.59 -14.83 5.55
N LYS A 128 8.75 -13.83 5.32
CA LYS A 128 7.89 -13.24 6.35
C LYS A 128 6.80 -14.24 6.77
N GLN A 129 6.44 -14.23 8.05
CA GLN A 129 5.30 -14.96 8.60
C GLN A 129 3.99 -14.24 8.30
N VAL A 130 2.85 -14.92 8.41
CA VAL A 130 1.56 -14.29 8.08
C VAL A 130 1.28 -13.04 8.92
N ASP A 131 1.77 -13.01 10.17
CA ASP A 131 1.58 -11.94 11.15
C ASP A 131 2.66 -10.84 11.11
N ASP A 132 3.75 -10.99 10.36
CA ASP A 132 4.72 -9.91 10.21
C ASP A 132 4.12 -8.77 9.38
N ILE A 133 4.13 -7.56 9.95
CA ILE A 133 3.62 -6.34 9.31
C ILE A 133 4.75 -5.38 8.91
N VAL A 134 5.99 -5.65 9.33
CA VAL A 134 7.16 -4.87 8.96
C VAL A 134 8.39 -5.78 8.79
N VAL A 135 9.18 -5.49 7.76
CA VAL A 135 10.49 -6.06 7.49
C VAL A 135 11.45 -4.91 7.21
N TYR A 136 12.44 -4.72 8.09
CA TYR A 136 13.36 -3.59 8.06
C TYR A 136 14.80 -4.02 8.30
N GLU A 137 15.75 -3.18 7.91
CA GLU A 137 17.17 -3.35 8.17
C GLU A 137 17.54 -2.52 9.40
N ASP A 138 18.11 -3.16 10.43
CA ASP A 138 18.54 -2.45 11.63
C ASP A 138 19.91 -1.77 11.44
N LEU A 139 20.38 -1.03 12.45
CA LEU A 139 21.64 -0.29 12.38
C LEU A 139 22.89 -1.17 12.18
N THR A 140 22.76 -2.49 12.40
CA THR A 140 23.83 -3.46 12.17
C THR A 140 23.84 -4.01 10.74
N GLY A 141 22.85 -3.64 9.92
CA GLY A 141 22.63 -4.20 8.59
C GLY A 141 21.87 -5.53 8.60
N GLU A 142 21.34 -5.95 9.76
CA GLU A 142 20.58 -7.20 9.85
C GLU A 142 19.11 -6.94 9.54
N VAL A 143 18.52 -7.80 8.71
CA VAL A 143 17.09 -7.73 8.39
C VAL A 143 16.27 -8.38 9.49
N ARG A 144 15.34 -7.60 10.06
CA ARG A 144 14.40 -7.99 11.09
C ARG A 144 12.98 -8.12 10.54
N PHE A 145 12.21 -9.01 11.14
CA PHE A 145 10.79 -9.23 10.88
C PHE A 145 10.03 -8.95 12.18
N SER A 146 8.89 -8.26 12.11
CA SER A 146 8.09 -7.96 13.29
C SER A 146 6.60 -7.91 12.97
N LYS A 147 5.82 -8.43 13.91
CA LYS A 147 4.35 -8.34 13.97
C LYS A 147 3.83 -7.08 14.69
N HIS A 148 4.74 -6.28 15.24
CA HIS A 148 4.41 -5.09 16.01
C HIS A 148 4.75 -3.83 15.24
N LEU A 149 3.91 -2.79 15.42
CA LEU A 149 4.23 -1.46 14.96
C LEU A 149 5.52 -0.98 15.64
N PRO A 150 6.42 -0.30 14.91
CA PRO A 150 7.61 0.31 15.49
C PRO A 150 7.21 1.31 16.58
N ASN A 151 7.91 1.29 17.71
CA ASN A 151 7.77 2.34 18.71
C ASN A 151 8.54 3.59 18.24
N PRO A 152 7.98 4.81 18.43
CA PRO A 152 8.68 6.07 18.21
C PRO A 152 9.97 6.21 19.04
#